data_AF-A0A7S1P877-F1
#
_entry.id   AF-A0A7S1P877-F1
#
_cell.length_a   1.000
_cell.length_b   1.000
_cell.length_c   1.000
_cell.angle_alpha   90.00
_cell.angle_beta   90.00
_cell.angle_gamma   90.00
#
_symmetry.space_group_name_H-M   'P 1'
#
loop_
_entity.id
_entity.type
_entity.pdbx_description
1 polymer ?
#
loop_
_entity_poly.entity_id
_entity_poly.type
_entity_poly.pdbx_seq_one_letter_code
_entity_poly.pdbx_strand_id
1 'polypeptide(L)'
;ARPELFINRVVFDSFDSNVEGGSEPATSGAGTGAGYASGDTTLTFESRFESGNLRRAVQVGEWEYDLYLNPDWLTKTHTQWYHYRLSNTRRGPKYKFNIVNMVKPSSVYSEGQRPLCYSVKAAAECGLGWHRCGIDIAYYPNSLGNKVRRDSSPAAQPPNNSNSSSSNKQIAFYTLTFAAQFEYDNDTVSFAHCYPYTLTDLQRYMSALEADPFRSQWLRRRRLCETLAGNACDLITITSFSSNHEEMRRRKGVVITARVHPGESNASWMMHGVLDFLTGETPEAH
;
A
#
# COMPACT_ATOMS: atom_id res chain seq x y z
N ALA A 1 -16.19 8.92 -37.87
CA ALA A 1 -15.76 9.17 -36.48
C ALA A 1 -16.99 9.08 -35.58
N ARG A 2 -17.10 8.06 -34.72
CA ARG A 2 -18.11 8.08 -33.66
C ARG A 2 -17.56 8.97 -32.55
N PRO A 3 -18.32 9.97 -32.05
CA PRO A 3 -17.89 10.75 -30.91
C PRO A 3 -17.87 9.77 -29.73
N GLU A 4 -16.70 9.32 -29.33
CA GLU A 4 -16.57 8.54 -28.10
C GLU A 4 -17.10 9.41 -26.98
N LEU A 5 -18.17 8.94 -26.33
CA LEU A 5 -18.71 9.54 -25.13
C LEU A 5 -17.56 9.62 -24.12
N PHE A 6 -17.03 10.81 -23.90
CA PHE A 6 -16.05 11.04 -22.84
C PHE A 6 -16.69 10.61 -21.52
N ILE A 7 -16.28 9.45 -21.00
CA ILE A 7 -16.68 9.00 -19.68
C ILE A 7 -15.86 9.83 -18.69
N ASN A 8 -16.51 10.36 -17.66
CA ASN A 8 -15.84 11.03 -16.56
C ASN A 8 -16.66 10.80 -15.29
N ARG A 9 -16.70 9.53 -14.88
CA ARG A 9 -17.54 9.07 -13.77
C ARG A 9 -16.66 8.70 -12.59
N VAL A 10 -16.88 9.32 -11.44
CA VAL A 10 -16.28 8.88 -10.19
C VAL A 10 -16.93 7.56 -9.78
N VAL A 11 -16.14 6.49 -9.70
CA VAL A 11 -16.61 5.14 -9.36
C VAL A 11 -16.13 4.69 -7.97
N PHE A 12 -15.23 5.46 -7.35
CA PHE A 12 -14.79 5.25 -5.98
C PHE A 12 -14.24 6.52 -5.38
N ASP A 13 -14.54 6.77 -4.11
CA ASP A 13 -14.01 7.88 -3.33
C ASP A 13 -13.87 7.42 -1.86
N SER A 14 -12.65 7.38 -1.32
CA SER A 14 -12.41 6.80 0.01
C SER A 14 -13.00 7.63 1.17
N PHE A 15 -13.42 8.88 0.92
CA PHE A 15 -14.05 9.75 1.93
C PHE A 15 -15.55 9.91 1.73
N ASP A 16 -16.06 9.61 0.55
CA ASP A 16 -17.50 9.66 0.27
C ASP A 16 -18.08 8.26 0.23
N SER A 17 -18.76 7.89 1.31
CA SER A 17 -19.47 6.61 1.40
C SER A 17 -20.67 6.49 0.46
N ASN A 18 -21.12 7.60 -0.15
CA ASN A 18 -22.23 7.61 -1.11
C ASN A 18 -21.78 7.26 -2.54
N VAL A 19 -20.48 7.36 -2.83
CA VAL A 19 -19.92 6.72 -4.02
C VAL A 19 -19.73 5.26 -3.62
N GLU A 20 -20.43 4.33 -4.29
CA GLU A 20 -20.40 2.90 -3.98
C GLU A 20 -18.96 2.35 -3.94
N GLY A 21 -18.30 2.46 -2.80
CA GLY A 21 -17.12 1.68 -2.45
C GLY A 21 -17.62 0.34 -1.98
N GLY A 22 -17.21 -0.72 -2.67
CA GLY A 22 -17.79 -2.05 -2.56
C GLY A 22 -18.07 -2.46 -1.12
N SER A 23 -19.33 -2.39 -0.71
CA SER A 23 -19.81 -3.22 0.38
C SER A 23 -19.57 -4.67 -0.04
N GLU A 24 -18.94 -5.45 0.84
CA GLU A 24 -18.81 -6.87 0.62
C GLU A 24 -20.21 -7.45 0.37
N PRO A 25 -20.42 -8.29 -0.66
CA PRO A 25 -21.58 -9.15 -0.63
C PRO A 25 -21.44 -9.98 0.64
N ALA A 26 -22.46 -9.89 1.51
CA ALA A 26 -22.48 -10.62 2.77
C ALA A 26 -22.03 -12.07 2.53
N THR A 27 -21.05 -12.52 3.30
CA THR A 27 -20.72 -13.95 3.39
C THR A 27 -21.88 -14.67 4.05
N SER A 28 -22.93 -14.94 3.29
CA SER A 28 -24.03 -15.79 3.68
C SER A 28 -24.50 -16.59 2.49
N GLY A 29 -24.11 -17.87 2.47
CA GLY A 29 -24.80 -18.90 1.70
C GLY A 29 -24.39 -19.00 0.23
N ALA A 30 -24.18 -20.24 -0.20
CA ALA A 30 -24.05 -20.60 -1.60
C ALA A 30 -25.26 -20.09 -2.41
N GLY A 31 -24.98 -19.38 -3.51
CA GLY A 31 -25.96 -19.12 -4.58
C GLY A 31 -26.28 -17.65 -4.83
N THR A 32 -26.02 -17.25 -6.08
CA THR A 32 -26.49 -16.03 -6.79
C THR A 32 -25.70 -14.72 -6.58
N GLY A 33 -24.92 -14.38 -7.62
CA GLY A 33 -24.48 -13.05 -8.09
C GLY A 33 -24.27 -11.92 -7.09
N ALA A 34 -23.02 -11.43 -7.00
CA ALA A 34 -22.74 -10.07 -6.56
C ALA A 34 -23.68 -9.09 -7.27
N GLY A 35 -24.30 -8.19 -6.52
CA GLY A 35 -25.45 -7.34 -6.90
C GLY A 35 -25.20 -6.27 -7.97
N TYR A 36 -24.40 -6.57 -8.99
CA TYR A 36 -24.20 -5.68 -10.14
C TYR A 36 -25.47 -5.64 -11.00
N ALA A 37 -25.86 -4.45 -11.43
CA ALA A 37 -26.93 -4.30 -12.40
C ALA A 37 -26.61 -5.11 -13.66
N SER A 38 -27.62 -5.74 -14.26
CA SER A 38 -27.44 -6.57 -15.46
C SER A 38 -26.74 -5.78 -16.58
N GLY A 39 -25.52 -6.20 -16.93
CA GLY A 39 -24.69 -5.56 -17.95
C GLY A 39 -23.68 -4.52 -17.45
N ASP A 40 -23.61 -4.26 -16.14
CA ASP A 40 -22.61 -3.35 -15.57
C ASP A 40 -21.21 -3.99 -15.53
N THR A 41 -20.32 -3.47 -16.37
CA THR A 41 -18.91 -3.91 -16.50
C THR A 41 -17.93 -3.03 -15.72
N THR A 42 -18.45 -2.06 -14.95
CA THR A 42 -17.65 -1.09 -14.21
C THR A 42 -16.90 -1.75 -13.06
N LEU A 43 -15.59 -1.50 -12.98
CA LEU A 43 -14.83 -1.97 -11.82
C LEU A 43 -15.25 -1.20 -10.57
N THR A 44 -15.47 -1.95 -9.49
CA THR A 44 -15.67 -1.37 -8.15
C THR A 44 -14.33 -1.37 -7.43
N PHE A 45 -13.93 -0.25 -6.85
CA PHE A 45 -12.65 -0.13 -6.12
C PHE A 45 -12.88 -0.08 -4.61
N GLU A 46 -11.87 -0.48 -3.86
CA GLU A 46 -11.82 -0.37 -2.40
C GLU A 46 -10.37 -0.24 -1.91
N SER A 47 -10.18 0.56 -0.86
CA SER A 47 -8.88 0.75 -0.18
C SER A 47 -8.99 1.05 1.31
N ARG A 48 -10.19 0.96 1.91
CA ARG A 48 -10.48 1.18 3.34
C ARG A 48 -10.16 -0.08 4.15
N PHE A 49 -8.91 -0.49 4.09
CA PHE A 49 -8.37 -1.64 4.82
C PHE A 49 -6.91 -1.37 5.22
N GLU A 50 -6.33 -2.24 6.04
CA GLU A 50 -4.95 -2.05 6.52
C GLU A 50 -3.95 -1.88 5.38
N SER A 51 -3.10 -0.86 5.47
CA SER A 51 -2.15 -0.48 4.42
C SER A 51 -2.77 -0.10 3.07
N GLY A 52 -4.09 0.04 2.96
CA GLY A 52 -4.76 0.48 1.74
C GLY A 52 -4.46 1.96 1.43
N ASN A 53 -4.17 2.26 0.16
CA ASN A 53 -4.05 3.61 -0.35
C ASN A 53 -4.59 3.73 -1.78
N LEU A 54 -5.80 4.29 -1.88
CA LEU A 54 -6.40 4.89 -3.05
C LEU A 54 -7.41 5.93 -2.55
N ARG A 55 -7.33 7.17 -3.01
CA ARG A 55 -8.27 8.24 -2.63
C ARG A 55 -9.50 8.23 -3.52
N ARG A 56 -9.32 8.05 -4.83
CA ARG A 56 -10.40 8.15 -5.82
C ARG A 56 -10.07 7.36 -7.07
N ALA A 57 -11.08 6.76 -7.69
CA ALA A 57 -11.01 6.22 -9.04
C ALA A 57 -12.07 6.90 -9.93
N VAL A 58 -11.63 7.36 -11.10
CA VAL A 58 -12.47 8.00 -12.12
C VAL A 58 -12.38 7.16 -13.37
N GLN A 59 -13.51 6.63 -13.83
CA GLN A 59 -13.58 5.98 -15.13
C GLN A 59 -13.55 7.06 -16.21
N VAL A 60 -12.55 6.99 -17.08
CA VAL A 60 -12.31 7.97 -18.16
C VAL A 60 -12.50 7.37 -19.56
N GLY A 61 -12.62 6.04 -19.64
CA GLY A 61 -13.00 5.28 -20.83
C GLY A 61 -13.64 3.95 -20.41
N GLU A 62 -14.14 3.16 -21.36
CA GLU A 62 -14.84 1.90 -21.05
C GLU A 62 -14.00 0.99 -20.13
N TRP A 63 -12.70 0.89 -20.42
CA TRP A 63 -11.73 0.09 -19.65
C TRP A 63 -10.56 0.92 -19.10
N GLU A 64 -10.71 2.24 -18.99
CA GLU A 64 -9.64 3.15 -18.55
C GLU A 64 -10.02 3.94 -17.30
N TYR A 65 -9.11 3.98 -16.33
CA TYR A 65 -9.32 4.58 -15.02
C TYR A 65 -8.16 5.49 -14.61
N ASP A 66 -8.49 6.73 -14.25
CA ASP A 66 -7.60 7.64 -13.57
C ASP A 66 -7.74 7.46 -12.06
N LEU A 67 -6.62 7.21 -11.41
CA LEU A 67 -6.49 6.87 -10.00
C LEU A 67 -5.73 7.97 -9.25
N TYR A 68 -6.27 8.37 -8.11
CA TYR A 68 -5.67 9.37 -7.23
C TYR A 68 -5.35 8.70 -5.90
N LEU A 69 -4.12 8.83 -5.44
CA LEU A 69 -3.68 8.33 -4.12
C LEU A 69 -3.97 9.37 -3.03
N ASN A 70 -4.09 8.90 -1.78
CA ASN A 70 -3.95 9.79 -0.63
C ASN A 70 -2.49 10.18 -0.47
N PRO A 71 -2.19 11.47 -0.25
CA PRO A 71 -0.88 11.89 0.25
C PRO A 71 -0.57 11.28 1.61
N ASP A 72 0.71 11.10 1.91
CA ASP A 72 1.19 10.67 3.22
C ASP A 72 0.69 11.62 4.31
N TRP A 73 0.39 11.06 5.49
CA TRP A 73 -0.10 11.80 6.66
C TRP A 73 0.81 12.99 6.99
N LEU A 74 0.21 14.16 7.25
CA LEU A 74 0.88 15.45 7.46
C LEU A 74 1.65 16.00 6.26
N THR A 75 1.55 15.39 5.09
CA THR A 75 2.06 15.95 3.83
C THR A 75 0.89 16.35 2.94
N LYS A 76 1.14 17.29 2.02
CA LYS A 76 0.14 17.68 1.02
C LYS A 76 0.28 16.91 -0.29
N THR A 77 1.44 16.29 -0.53
CA THR A 77 1.81 15.82 -1.86
C THR A 77 2.65 14.56 -1.90
N HIS A 78 3.20 14.04 -0.79
CA HIS A 78 4.03 12.84 -0.90
C HIS A 78 3.14 11.63 -1.20
N THR A 79 3.31 11.07 -2.38
CA THR A 79 2.52 9.96 -2.91
C THR A 79 3.47 9.01 -3.65
N GLN A 80 3.43 7.73 -3.27
CA GLN A 80 4.23 6.69 -3.90
C GLN A 80 3.60 5.31 -3.68
N TRP A 81 3.22 5.03 -2.44
CA TRP A 81 2.57 3.79 -2.06
C TRP A 81 1.14 3.76 -2.57
N TYR A 82 0.79 2.71 -3.30
CA TYR A 82 -0.58 2.37 -3.64
C TYR A 82 -0.86 0.94 -3.20
N HIS A 83 -2.06 0.73 -2.70
CA HIS A 83 -2.58 -0.60 -2.37
C HIS A 83 -4.10 -0.52 -2.38
N TYR A 84 -4.74 -1.17 -3.34
CA TYR A 84 -6.19 -1.16 -3.47
C TYR A 84 -6.64 -2.49 -4.05
N ARG A 85 -7.90 -2.83 -3.81
CA ARG A 85 -8.57 -3.94 -4.46
C ARG A 85 -9.63 -3.43 -5.39
N LEU A 86 -9.89 -4.19 -6.44
CA LEU A 86 -11.00 -3.99 -7.34
C LEU A 86 -11.80 -5.28 -7.50
N SER A 87 -13.07 -5.15 -7.80
CA SER A 87 -13.96 -6.26 -8.11
C SER A 87 -14.75 -5.97 -9.39
N ASN A 88 -15.63 -6.89 -9.77
CA ASN A 88 -16.36 -6.85 -11.04
C ASN A 88 -15.47 -6.97 -12.29
N THR A 89 -14.33 -7.67 -12.18
CA THR A 89 -13.42 -7.89 -13.32
C THR A 89 -14.13 -8.59 -14.47
N ARG A 90 -13.73 -8.29 -15.71
CA ARG A 90 -14.16 -9.02 -16.91
C ARG A 90 -12.96 -9.65 -17.57
N ARG A 91 -13.10 -10.92 -17.94
CA ARG A 91 -12.06 -11.68 -18.62
C ARG A 91 -11.94 -11.20 -20.06
N GLY A 92 -10.71 -10.90 -20.49
CA GLY A 92 -10.38 -10.57 -21.88
C GLY A 92 -10.05 -9.09 -22.13
N PRO A 93 -10.89 -8.12 -21.74
CA PRO A 93 -10.57 -6.70 -21.94
C PRO A 93 -9.25 -6.30 -21.29
N LYS A 94 -8.58 -5.35 -21.94
CA LYS A 94 -7.35 -4.73 -21.44
C LYS A 94 -7.73 -3.47 -20.68
N TYR A 95 -7.61 -3.54 -19.37
CA TYR A 95 -7.85 -2.41 -18.47
C TYR A 95 -6.61 -1.55 -18.38
N LYS A 96 -6.76 -0.23 -18.46
CA LYS A 96 -5.67 0.73 -18.30
C LYS A 96 -5.88 1.53 -17.02
N PHE A 97 -4.85 1.59 -16.19
CA PHE A 97 -4.85 2.33 -14.93
C PHE A 97 -3.79 3.42 -15.00
N ASN A 98 -4.19 4.66 -14.71
CA ASN A 98 -3.30 5.81 -14.65
C ASN A 98 -3.29 6.33 -13.20
N ILE A 99 -2.21 6.11 -12.45
CA ILE A 99 -2.04 6.77 -11.14
C ILE A 99 -1.43 8.13 -11.38
N VAL A 100 -2.23 9.19 -11.31
CA VAL A 100 -1.91 10.49 -11.91
C VAL A 100 -1.24 11.48 -10.97
N ASN A 101 -1.21 11.22 -9.66
CA ASN A 101 -0.71 12.18 -8.68
C ASN A 101 0.57 11.72 -7.98
N MET A 102 1.47 11.00 -8.66
CA MET A 102 2.81 10.66 -8.14
C MET A 102 3.73 11.88 -8.15
N VAL A 103 4.73 11.95 -7.27
CA VAL A 103 5.61 13.15 -7.15
C VAL A 103 7.09 12.92 -7.42
N LYS A 104 7.55 11.67 -7.47
CA LYS A 104 8.99 11.41 -7.69
C LYS A 104 9.34 11.60 -9.17
N PRO A 105 10.37 12.39 -9.51
CA PRO A 105 10.74 12.61 -10.90
C PRO A 105 11.35 11.36 -11.56
N SER A 106 12.07 10.55 -10.78
CA SER A 106 12.57 9.25 -11.18
C SER A 106 11.72 8.14 -10.56
N SER A 107 11.59 7.03 -11.28
CA SER A 107 10.79 5.90 -10.88
C SER A 107 11.39 4.63 -11.43
N VAL A 108 11.58 3.63 -10.57
CA VAL A 108 12.04 2.29 -10.95
C VAL A 108 11.05 1.56 -11.89
N TYR A 109 9.82 2.07 -12.06
CA TYR A 109 8.93 1.61 -13.14
C TYR A 109 9.52 1.90 -14.54
N SER A 110 10.29 2.98 -14.69
CA SER A 110 11.05 3.26 -15.91
C SER A 110 12.24 2.31 -16.11
N GLU A 111 12.60 1.55 -15.08
CA GLU A 111 13.72 0.59 -15.06
C GLU A 111 13.23 -0.88 -14.99
N GLY A 112 11.93 -1.10 -15.21
CA GLY A 112 11.34 -2.44 -15.28
C GLY A 112 10.66 -2.94 -14.02
N GLN A 113 10.48 -2.10 -12.98
CA GLN A 113 9.57 -2.45 -11.89
C GLN A 113 8.16 -2.72 -12.45
N ARG A 114 7.51 -3.76 -11.92
CA ARG A 114 6.15 -4.15 -12.25
C ARG A 114 5.24 -4.07 -11.02
N PRO A 115 3.96 -3.65 -11.17
CA PRO A 115 2.98 -3.72 -10.08
C PRO A 115 2.86 -5.14 -9.53
N LEU A 116 2.48 -5.28 -8.26
CA LEU A 116 2.05 -6.58 -7.73
C LEU A 116 0.54 -6.73 -7.91
N CYS A 117 0.11 -7.95 -8.21
CA CYS A 117 -1.27 -8.38 -8.29
C CYS A 117 -1.50 -9.57 -7.36
N TYR A 118 -2.68 -9.62 -6.76
CA TYR A 118 -3.23 -10.80 -6.10
C TYR A 118 -4.67 -11.00 -6.56
N SER A 119 -4.97 -12.15 -7.15
CA SER A 119 -6.32 -12.54 -7.57
C SER A 119 -6.87 -13.55 -6.55
N VAL A 120 -8.08 -13.30 -6.03
CA VAL A 120 -8.72 -14.21 -5.09
C VAL A 120 -9.02 -15.55 -5.75
N LYS A 121 -9.51 -15.55 -7.00
CA LYS A 121 -9.78 -16.78 -7.75
C LYS A 121 -8.52 -17.56 -8.11
N ALA A 122 -7.48 -16.90 -8.63
CA ALA A 122 -6.21 -17.58 -8.94
C ALA A 122 -5.55 -18.17 -7.69
N ALA A 123 -5.66 -17.49 -6.55
CA ALA A 123 -5.19 -18.02 -5.27
C ALA A 123 -5.97 -19.27 -4.84
N ALA A 124 -7.29 -19.28 -4.99
CA ALA A 124 -8.14 -20.40 -4.63
C ALA A 124 -7.99 -21.62 -5.56
N GLU A 125 -7.91 -21.39 -6.87
CA GLU A 125 -7.89 -22.46 -7.88
C GLU A 125 -6.48 -23.01 -8.12
N CYS A 126 -5.45 -22.16 -8.07
CA CYS A 126 -4.07 -22.51 -8.45
C CYS A 126 -3.04 -22.29 -7.34
N GLY A 127 -3.42 -21.75 -6.17
CA GLY A 127 -2.48 -21.39 -5.11
C GLY A 127 -1.58 -20.20 -5.45
N LEU A 128 -1.93 -19.40 -6.47
CA LEU A 128 -1.10 -18.28 -6.92
C LEU A 128 -1.24 -17.09 -5.96
N GLY A 129 -0.18 -16.82 -5.20
CA GLY A 129 -0.09 -15.64 -4.34
C GLY A 129 0.20 -14.33 -5.08
N TRP A 130 0.69 -13.34 -4.33
CA TRP A 130 1.14 -12.07 -4.90
C TRP A 130 2.22 -12.30 -5.96
N HIS A 131 2.04 -11.73 -7.14
CA HIS A 131 2.99 -11.87 -8.26
C HIS A 131 3.11 -10.56 -9.05
N ARG A 132 4.23 -10.39 -9.76
CA ARG A 132 4.47 -9.22 -10.60
C ARG A 132 3.58 -9.29 -11.85
N CYS A 133 2.87 -8.22 -12.13
CA CYS A 133 1.87 -8.14 -13.19
C CYS A 133 2.04 -6.85 -14.01
N GLY A 134 1.05 -6.53 -14.84
CA GLY A 134 1.05 -5.31 -15.64
C GLY A 134 1.84 -5.46 -16.94
N ILE A 135 1.34 -4.79 -17.98
CA ILE A 135 1.94 -4.62 -19.30
C ILE A 135 1.83 -3.14 -19.69
N ASP A 136 2.57 -2.72 -20.72
CA ASP A 136 2.59 -1.32 -21.20
C ASP A 136 2.81 -0.29 -20.09
N ILE A 137 3.82 -0.55 -19.26
CA ILE A 137 4.13 0.27 -18.11
C ILE A 137 4.91 1.51 -18.57
N ALA A 138 4.45 2.68 -18.15
CA ALA A 138 5.13 3.94 -18.40
C ALA A 138 5.06 4.87 -17.19
N TYR A 139 6.10 5.67 -17.00
CA TYR A 139 6.15 6.70 -15.96
C TYR A 139 6.62 8.03 -16.56
N TYR A 140 5.79 9.06 -16.49
CA TYR A 140 6.03 10.32 -17.18
C TYR A 140 5.43 11.54 -16.46
N PRO A 141 5.99 12.74 -16.62
CA PRO A 141 5.44 13.97 -16.02
C PRO A 141 4.08 14.32 -16.63
N ASN A 142 3.20 14.92 -15.83
CA ASN A 142 1.90 15.40 -16.28
C ASN A 142 1.61 16.85 -15.84
N SER A 143 0.55 17.42 -16.41
CA SER A 143 0.18 18.83 -16.22
C SER A 143 -0.70 19.11 -15.00
N LEU A 144 -1.03 18.11 -14.17
CA LEU A 144 -1.84 18.33 -12.96
C LEU A 144 -1.15 19.28 -11.98
N GLY A 145 0.18 19.22 -11.93
CA GLY A 145 1.00 20.13 -11.12
C GLY A 145 0.85 21.60 -11.49
N ASN A 146 0.44 21.87 -12.74
CA ASN A 146 0.22 23.23 -13.22
C ASN A 146 -1.11 23.84 -12.75
N LYS A 147 -2.07 23.01 -12.33
CA LYS A 147 -3.37 23.43 -11.83
C LYS A 147 -3.38 23.68 -10.32
N VAL A 148 -2.45 23.09 -9.56
CA VAL A 148 -2.25 23.38 -8.13
C VAL A 148 -1.39 24.65 -7.99
N ARG A 149 -1.91 25.79 -8.48
CA ARG A 149 -1.46 27.08 -7.98
C ARG A 149 -2.02 27.19 -6.56
N ARG A 150 -1.16 27.49 -5.57
CA ARG A 150 -1.60 27.76 -4.20
C ARG A 150 -2.82 28.68 -4.25
N ASP A 151 -3.98 28.19 -3.81
CA ASP A 151 -5.01 29.09 -3.32
C ASP A 151 -4.35 29.93 -2.23
N SER A 152 -4.06 31.17 -2.57
CA SER A 152 -3.78 32.23 -1.63
C SER A 152 -5.08 32.55 -0.91
N SER A 153 -5.48 31.70 0.03
CA SER A 153 -6.47 32.08 1.04
C SER A 153 -5.82 33.07 2.01
N PRO A 154 -6.44 34.23 2.30
CA PRO A 154 -5.89 35.25 3.17
C PRO A 154 -6.27 34.96 4.63
N ALA A 155 -5.37 34.40 5.44
CA ALA A 155 -5.51 34.48 6.90
C ALA A 155 -4.19 34.17 7.63
N ALA A 156 -3.85 35.08 8.56
CA ALA A 156 -2.81 35.06 9.58
C ALA A 156 -1.34 35.15 9.11
N GLN A 157 -0.85 36.39 9.01
CA GLN A 157 0.58 36.72 9.03
C GLN A 157 1.20 36.34 10.38
N PRO A 158 2.33 35.62 10.43
CA PRO A 158 3.30 35.81 11.51
C PRO A 158 4.27 36.95 11.14
N PRO A 159 4.83 37.68 12.12
CA PRO A 159 5.70 38.81 11.84
C PRO A 159 7.07 38.36 11.33
N ASN A 160 7.55 39.09 10.34
CA ASN A 160 8.94 39.29 9.91
C ASN A 160 10.01 38.32 10.45
N ASN A 161 10.55 37.50 9.56
CA ASN A 161 12.02 37.36 9.50
C ASN A 161 12.47 37.26 8.04
N SER A 162 13.33 38.19 7.64
CA SER A 162 13.93 38.29 6.32
C SER A 162 14.90 37.13 6.07
N ASN A 163 14.99 36.71 4.80
CA ASN A 163 15.91 35.71 4.23
C ASN A 163 15.46 34.25 4.20
N SER A 164 14.30 33.99 3.59
CA SER A 164 14.10 32.75 2.84
C SER A 164 13.64 33.10 1.43
N SER A 165 14.53 32.90 0.45
CA SER A 165 14.20 32.79 -0.96
C SER A 165 13.32 31.55 -1.17
N SER A 166 12.08 31.65 -0.70
CA SER A 166 11.03 30.64 -0.85
C SER A 166 10.52 30.68 -2.27
N SER A 167 11.36 30.20 -3.19
CA SER A 167 10.96 29.88 -4.56
C SER A 167 9.63 29.15 -4.51
N ASN A 168 8.64 29.71 -5.19
CA ASN A 168 7.30 29.17 -5.29
C ASN A 168 7.37 27.90 -6.15
N LYS A 169 8.00 26.84 -5.63
CA LYS A 169 8.35 25.64 -6.38
C LYS A 169 7.05 24.90 -6.69
N GLN A 170 6.59 25.08 -7.91
CA GLN A 170 5.47 24.36 -8.49
C GLN A 170 5.70 22.87 -8.32
N ILE A 171 4.71 22.18 -7.76
CA ILE A 171 4.79 20.74 -7.53
C ILE A 171 4.46 20.06 -8.85
N ALA A 172 5.44 19.37 -9.43
CA ALA A 172 5.22 18.55 -10.61
C ALA A 172 4.61 17.20 -10.19
N PHE A 173 3.53 16.81 -10.87
CA PHE A 173 2.98 15.46 -10.74
C PHE A 173 3.41 14.60 -11.93
N TYR A 174 3.44 13.31 -11.69
CA TYR A 174 3.81 12.26 -12.63
C TYR A 174 2.71 11.21 -12.67
N THR A 175 2.58 10.57 -13.82
CA THR A 175 1.64 9.48 -14.04
C THR A 175 2.41 8.17 -14.11
N LEU A 176 2.00 7.19 -13.29
CA LEU A 176 2.28 5.78 -13.54
C LEU A 176 1.11 5.19 -14.31
N THR A 177 1.35 4.77 -15.56
CA THR A 177 0.37 4.03 -16.35
C THR A 177 0.79 2.58 -16.47
N PHE A 178 -0.16 1.67 -16.33
CA PHE A 178 0.01 0.27 -16.68
C PHE A 178 -1.33 -0.32 -17.12
N ALA A 179 -1.28 -1.38 -17.91
CA ALA A 179 -2.44 -2.15 -18.30
C ALA A 179 -2.45 -3.54 -17.67
N ALA A 180 -3.65 -4.06 -17.41
CA ALA A 180 -3.87 -5.42 -16.92
C ALA A 180 -5.00 -6.11 -17.71
N GLN A 181 -4.87 -7.42 -17.89
CA GLN A 181 -5.93 -8.28 -18.40
C GLN A 181 -6.24 -9.30 -17.32
N PHE A 182 -7.51 -9.46 -16.97
CA PHE A 182 -7.93 -10.40 -15.94
C PHE A 182 -8.24 -11.77 -16.56
N GLU A 183 -7.90 -12.82 -15.83
CA GLU A 183 -8.14 -14.20 -16.25
C GLU A 183 -9.56 -14.68 -15.90
N TYR A 184 -10.20 -14.01 -14.94
CA TYR A 184 -11.50 -14.42 -14.38
C TYR A 184 -12.51 -13.28 -14.42
N ASP A 185 -13.76 -13.63 -14.74
CA ASP A 185 -14.91 -12.74 -14.56
C ASP A 185 -15.32 -12.68 -13.08
N ASN A 186 -15.78 -11.52 -12.63
CA ASN A 186 -16.28 -11.29 -11.26
C ASN A 186 -15.28 -11.75 -10.18
N ASP A 187 -14.00 -11.46 -10.38
CA ASP A 187 -12.96 -11.70 -9.39
C ASP A 187 -12.77 -10.46 -8.50
N THR A 188 -12.12 -10.65 -7.36
CA THR A 188 -11.51 -9.58 -6.58
C THR A 188 -10.01 -9.63 -6.78
N VAL A 189 -9.44 -8.54 -7.29
CA VAL A 189 -8.02 -8.41 -7.58
C VAL A 189 -7.43 -7.23 -6.83
N SER A 190 -6.33 -7.44 -6.11
CA SER A 190 -5.59 -6.40 -5.41
C SER A 190 -4.34 -6.00 -6.18
N PHE A 191 -4.08 -4.70 -6.27
CA PHE A 191 -2.83 -4.14 -6.78
C PHE A 191 -2.05 -3.45 -5.67
N ALA A 192 -0.73 -3.64 -5.65
CA ALA A 192 0.16 -3.00 -4.67
C ALA A 192 1.52 -2.59 -5.26
N HIS A 193 2.13 -1.55 -4.69
CA HIS A 193 3.47 -1.09 -5.08
C HIS A 193 4.57 -2.11 -4.72
N CYS A 194 4.48 -2.70 -3.53
CA CYS A 194 5.35 -3.74 -2.99
C CYS A 194 4.53 -4.73 -2.15
N TYR A 195 5.11 -5.87 -1.78
CA TYR A 195 4.40 -6.93 -1.04
C TYR A 195 3.87 -6.32 0.26
N PRO A 196 2.54 -6.22 0.45
CA PRO A 196 1.99 -5.62 1.67
C PRO A 196 2.46 -6.40 2.90
N TYR A 197 2.60 -5.68 4.01
CA TYR A 197 2.86 -6.27 5.32
C TYR A 197 2.06 -5.43 6.30
N THR A 198 0.95 -5.99 6.79
CA THR A 198 -0.04 -5.26 7.59
C THR A 198 0.33 -5.23 9.07
N LEU A 199 -0.38 -4.41 9.86
CA LEU A 199 -0.22 -4.43 11.31
C LEU A 199 -0.73 -5.77 11.87
N THR A 200 -1.83 -6.30 11.34
CA THR A 200 -2.34 -7.62 11.71
C THR A 200 -1.30 -8.73 11.46
N ASP A 201 -0.60 -8.68 10.32
CA ASP A 201 0.48 -9.64 10.02
C ASP A 201 1.61 -9.54 11.07
N LEU A 202 2.03 -8.32 11.42
CA LEU A 202 3.03 -8.09 12.45
C LEU A 202 2.61 -8.69 13.80
N GLN A 203 1.39 -8.37 14.24
CA GLN A 203 0.88 -8.81 15.54
C GLN A 203 0.77 -10.34 15.60
N ARG A 204 0.23 -10.95 14.55
CA ARG A 204 0.13 -12.41 14.44
C ARG A 204 1.51 -13.07 14.49
N TYR A 205 2.48 -12.53 13.74
CA TYR A 205 3.83 -13.06 13.71
C TYR A 205 4.50 -12.97 15.09
N MET A 206 4.44 -11.81 15.75
CA MET A 206 5.01 -11.63 17.08
C MET A 206 4.36 -12.56 18.11
N SER A 207 3.03 -12.70 18.10
CA SER A 207 2.34 -13.63 18.99
C SER A 207 2.74 -15.09 18.74
N ALA A 208 3.00 -15.48 17.49
CA ALA A 208 3.49 -16.82 17.19
C ALA A 208 4.90 -17.07 17.76
N LEU A 209 5.81 -16.09 17.63
CA LEU A 209 7.15 -16.18 18.23
C LEU A 209 7.10 -16.28 19.77
N GLU A 210 6.20 -15.54 20.41
CA GLU A 210 6.03 -15.57 21.87
C GLU A 210 5.38 -16.87 22.36
N ALA A 211 4.53 -17.49 21.55
CA ALA A 211 3.87 -18.76 21.87
C ALA A 211 4.78 -19.98 21.64
N ASP A 212 5.83 -19.85 20.83
CA ASP A 212 6.80 -20.92 20.55
C ASP A 212 7.70 -21.16 21.79
N PRO A 213 7.71 -22.38 22.38
CA PRO A 213 8.48 -22.67 23.59
C PRO A 213 9.99 -22.60 23.44
N PHE A 214 10.52 -22.74 22.22
CA PHE A 214 11.93 -22.62 21.94
C PHE A 214 12.30 -21.15 21.69
N ARG A 215 11.62 -20.50 20.75
CA ARG A 215 11.94 -19.12 20.34
C ARG A 215 11.73 -18.12 21.48
N SER A 216 10.68 -18.32 22.29
CA SER A 216 10.40 -17.48 23.45
C SER A 216 11.49 -17.56 24.54
N GLN A 217 12.43 -18.50 24.52
CA GLN A 217 13.56 -18.50 25.47
C GLN A 217 14.56 -17.40 25.17
N TRP A 218 14.65 -17.00 23.90
CA TRP A 218 15.64 -16.05 23.39
C TRP A 218 15.07 -14.67 23.17
N LEU A 219 13.74 -14.53 23.14
CA LEU A 219 13.04 -13.30 22.77
C LEU A 219 12.18 -12.75 23.91
N ARG A 220 12.24 -11.43 24.11
CA ARG A 220 11.29 -10.68 24.93
C ARG A 220 10.80 -9.46 24.16
N ARG A 221 9.48 -9.36 23.98
CA ARG A 221 8.81 -8.19 23.41
C ARG A 221 8.39 -7.25 24.54
N ARG A 222 8.63 -5.95 24.35
CA ARG A 222 8.14 -4.89 25.24
C ARG A 222 7.64 -3.73 24.40
N ARG A 223 6.74 -2.92 24.97
CA ARG A 223 6.37 -1.64 24.36
C ARG A 223 7.47 -0.61 24.62
N LEU A 224 8.10 -0.12 23.56
CA LEU A 224 9.08 0.96 23.62
C LEU A 224 8.39 2.30 23.93
N CYS A 225 7.36 2.61 23.13
CA CYS A 225 6.57 3.83 23.21
C CYS A 225 5.22 3.61 22.49
N GLU A 226 4.42 4.68 22.43
CA GLU A 226 3.22 4.74 21.60
C GLU A 226 3.48 5.63 20.38
N THR A 227 2.94 5.22 19.23
CA THR A 227 2.91 6.05 18.03
C THR A 227 1.91 7.20 18.21
N LEU A 228 1.96 8.20 17.32
CA LEU A 228 0.99 9.32 17.32
C LEU A 228 -0.48 8.87 17.16
N ALA A 229 -0.71 7.69 16.57
CA ALA A 229 -2.03 7.10 16.40
C ALA A 229 -2.44 6.18 17.56
N GLY A 230 -1.64 6.10 18.64
CA GLY A 230 -1.92 5.27 19.81
C GLY A 230 -1.52 3.80 19.68
N ASN A 231 -0.96 3.38 18.53
CA ASN A 231 -0.45 2.00 18.38
C ASN A 231 0.84 1.80 19.18
N ALA A 232 1.04 0.60 19.73
CA ALA A 232 2.28 0.23 20.39
C ALA A 232 3.44 0.16 19.38
N CYS A 233 4.58 0.79 19.73
CA CYS A 233 5.85 0.58 19.05
C CYS A 233 6.65 -0.46 19.83
N ASP A 234 6.90 -1.61 19.22
CA ASP A 234 7.55 -2.74 19.89
C ASP A 234 9.08 -2.61 19.93
N LEU A 235 9.67 -2.91 21.08
CA LEU A 235 11.08 -3.23 21.25
C LEU A 235 11.22 -4.74 21.47
N ILE A 236 11.92 -5.39 20.54
CA ILE A 236 12.27 -6.80 20.66
C ILE A 236 13.70 -6.89 21.17
N THR A 237 13.88 -7.56 22.31
CA THR A 237 15.20 -7.89 22.85
C THR A 237 15.46 -9.38 22.62
N ILE A 238 16.57 -9.69 21.95
CA ILE A 238 17.03 -11.07 21.75
C ILE A 238 18.35 -11.27 22.47
N THR A 239 18.40 -12.22 23.40
CA THR A 239 19.64 -12.58 24.13
C THR A 239 19.44 -13.87 24.94
N SER A 240 20.53 -14.46 25.44
CA SER A 240 20.46 -15.51 26.46
C SER A 240 20.11 -14.88 27.80
N PHE A 241 18.82 -14.90 28.18
CA PHE A 241 18.31 -14.30 29.42
C PHE A 241 18.71 -15.06 30.69
N SER A 242 19.22 -16.28 30.57
CA SER A 242 19.71 -17.10 31.68
C SER A 242 21.10 -16.68 32.18
N SER A 243 21.83 -15.85 31.43
CA SER A 243 23.16 -15.39 31.81
C SER A 243 23.13 -14.38 32.96
N ASN A 244 24.20 -14.31 33.73
CA ASN A 244 24.27 -13.34 34.84
C ASN A 244 24.42 -11.90 34.34
N HIS A 245 24.06 -10.94 35.19
CA HIS A 245 24.06 -9.52 34.82
C HIS A 245 25.42 -8.97 34.38
N GLU A 246 26.54 -9.46 34.93
CA GLU A 246 27.87 -8.99 34.54
C GLU A 246 28.25 -9.45 33.13
N GLU A 247 27.98 -10.72 32.79
CA GLU A 247 28.16 -11.24 31.44
C GLU A 247 27.33 -10.47 30.43
N MET A 248 26.06 -10.22 30.75
CA MET A 248 25.17 -9.46 29.87
C MET A 248 25.70 -8.04 29.62
N ARG A 249 26.27 -7.36 30.64
CA ARG A 249 26.86 -6.02 30.49
C ARG A 249 28.11 -5.98 29.60
N ARG A 250 28.84 -7.09 29.51
CA ARG A 250 30.03 -7.22 28.66
C ARG A 250 29.70 -7.51 27.19
N ARG A 251 28.45 -7.90 26.88
CA ARG A 251 28.01 -8.15 25.50
C ARG A 251 27.94 -6.87 24.70
N LYS A 252 28.30 -6.95 23.42
CA LYS A 252 28.06 -5.84 22.47
C LYS A 252 26.57 -5.78 22.15
N GLY A 253 26.00 -4.59 22.25
CA GLY A 253 24.64 -4.34 21.78
C GLY A 253 24.61 -4.07 20.29
N VAL A 254 23.66 -4.66 19.57
CA VAL A 254 23.35 -4.35 18.18
C VAL A 254 21.90 -3.88 18.11
N VAL A 255 21.66 -2.76 17.43
CA VAL A 255 20.33 -2.21 17.23
C VAL A 255 20.00 -2.31 15.74
N ILE A 256 18.87 -2.96 15.44
CA ILE A 256 18.34 -3.08 14.08
C ILE A 256 16.97 -2.43 14.07
N THR A 257 16.73 -1.54 13.12
CA THR A 257 15.42 -0.92 12.88
C THR A 257 14.99 -1.22 11.45
N ALA A 258 13.68 -1.29 11.22
CA ALA A 258 13.13 -1.56 9.89
C ALA A 258 11.90 -0.69 9.62
N ARG A 259 11.65 -0.43 8.34
CA ARG A 259 10.46 0.26 7.82
C ARG A 259 10.22 1.65 8.44
N VAL A 260 11.28 2.46 8.49
CA VAL A 260 11.20 3.89 8.88
C VAL A 260 10.29 4.65 7.91
N HIS A 261 10.35 4.33 6.61
CA HIS A 261 9.37 4.80 5.63
C HIS A 261 8.22 3.79 5.51
N PRO A 262 6.95 4.18 5.73
CA PRO A 262 5.83 3.25 5.82
C PRO A 262 5.56 2.46 4.51
N GLY A 263 5.85 3.07 3.36
CA GLY A 263 5.69 2.45 2.04
C GLY A 263 6.76 1.40 1.67
N GLU A 264 7.82 1.26 2.47
CA GLU A 264 8.92 0.30 2.23
C GLU A 264 8.65 -1.05 2.95
N SER A 265 7.50 -1.66 2.66
CA SER A 265 7.03 -2.88 3.34
C SER A 265 7.98 -4.07 3.25
N ASN A 266 8.83 -4.12 2.24
CA ASN A 266 9.91 -5.12 2.11
C ASN A 266 10.84 -5.12 3.33
N ALA A 267 11.06 -3.99 3.99
CA ALA A 267 11.88 -3.94 5.19
C ALA A 267 11.28 -4.76 6.36
N SER A 268 9.94 -4.84 6.47
CA SER A 268 9.29 -5.71 7.45
C SER A 268 9.50 -7.18 7.13
N TRP A 269 9.43 -7.58 5.85
CA TRP A 269 9.75 -8.94 5.41
C TRP A 269 11.21 -9.32 5.69
N MET A 270 12.15 -8.39 5.49
CA MET A 270 13.55 -8.62 5.86
C MET A 270 13.71 -8.81 7.37
N MET A 271 13.06 -7.97 8.18
CA MET A 271 13.08 -8.10 9.64
C MET A 271 12.44 -9.42 10.11
N HIS A 272 11.40 -9.90 9.43
CA HIS A 272 10.80 -11.21 9.67
C HIS A 272 11.88 -12.30 9.61
N GLY A 273 12.63 -12.38 8.51
CA GLY A 273 13.71 -13.36 8.34
C GLY A 273 14.87 -13.19 9.33
N VAL A 274 15.23 -11.94 9.70
CA VAL A 274 16.23 -11.69 10.74
C VAL A 274 15.79 -12.28 12.08
N LEU A 275 14.53 -12.06 12.47
CA LEU A 275 13.98 -12.59 13.71
C LEU A 275 13.87 -14.12 13.67
N ASP A 276 13.48 -14.68 12.52
CA ASP A 276 13.42 -16.14 12.33
C ASP A 276 14.79 -16.79 12.54
N PHE A 277 15.83 -16.19 11.98
CA PHE A 277 17.21 -16.66 12.13
C PHE A 277 17.71 -16.52 13.57
N LEU A 278 17.64 -15.32 14.14
CA LEU A 278 18.18 -15.03 15.48
C LEU A 278 17.46 -15.76 16.61
N THR A 279 16.24 -16.23 16.37
CA THR A 279 15.48 -17.05 17.34
C THR A 279 15.38 -18.51 16.93
N GLY A 280 15.99 -18.91 15.82
CA GLY A 280 15.97 -20.27 15.28
C GLY A 280 16.94 -21.22 16.00
N GLU A 281 16.95 -22.47 15.60
CA GLU A 281 17.73 -23.54 16.24
C GLU A 281 19.19 -23.65 15.74
N THR A 282 19.60 -22.81 14.80
CA THR A 282 20.95 -22.89 14.20
C THR A 282 22.02 -22.50 15.22
N PRO A 283 23.15 -23.22 15.31
CA PRO A 283 24.25 -22.86 16.20
C PRO A 283 24.77 -21.43 16.00
N GLU A 284 24.73 -20.91 14.77
CA GLU A 284 25.19 -19.55 14.47
C GLU A 284 24.30 -18.46 15.09
N ALA A 285 23.09 -18.80 15.54
CA ALA A 285 22.19 -17.87 16.21
C ALA A 285 22.50 -17.71 17.71
N HIS A 286 23.24 -18.66 18.34
CA HIS A 286 23.41 -18.75 19.80
C HIS A 286 24.87 -18.90 20.26
#